data_AF-A0A165QK54-F1
#
_entry.id   AF-A0A165QK54-F1
#
_cell.length_a   1.000
_cell.length_b   1.000
_cell.length_c   1.000
_cell.angle_alpha   90.00
_cell.angle_beta   90.00
_cell.angle_gamma   90.00
#
_symmetry.space_group_name_H-M   'P 1'
#
loop_
_entity.id
_entity.type
_entity.pdbx_description
1 polymer ?
#
loop_
_entity_poly.entity_id
_entity_poly.type
_entity_poly.pdbx_seq_one_letter_code
_entity_poly.pdbx_strand_id
1 'polypeptide(L)'
;MLDEFWSSGYESADDWITRRTGSLQPGALYVLLDLRSADLNDTTFHWALYLHKSNDPHPAGYKYHIKTLGDGWIADHAPLTGVTKSFLLVCLTCVVANIPPSRDEERARLITLADAQINDSGMTCRIWVMNALERLKLARFLDCHLDAGELEEGLKRIGNDYRAGAIRNEKPRPIVELC
;
A
#
# COMPACT_ATOMS: atom_id res chain seq x y z
N MET A 1 9.39 -37.53 -42.55
CA MET A 1 9.71 -37.88 -41.15
C MET A 1 9.61 -36.57 -40.39
N LEU A 2 8.66 -36.51 -39.47
CA LEU A 2 7.92 -35.34 -39.02
C LEU A 2 8.71 -34.43 -38.06
N ASP A 3 8.65 -33.13 -38.36
CA ASP A 3 8.31 -31.96 -37.55
C ASP A 3 8.68 -31.88 -36.05
N GLU A 4 9.44 -30.82 -35.76
CA GLU A 4 9.21 -29.77 -34.76
C GLU A 4 8.75 -30.19 -33.34
N PHE A 5 9.74 -30.32 -32.44
CA PHE A 5 9.51 -30.26 -31.01
C PHE A 5 9.25 -28.82 -30.56
N TRP A 6 7.97 -28.51 -30.39
CA TRP A 6 7.49 -27.37 -29.62
C TRP A 6 7.86 -27.55 -28.14
N SER A 7 8.82 -26.77 -27.65
CA SER A 7 8.94 -26.48 -26.23
C SER A 7 7.99 -25.31 -25.95
N SER A 8 6.72 -25.60 -25.65
CA SER A 8 5.80 -24.61 -25.13
C SER A 8 6.36 -24.09 -23.79
N GLY A 9 6.78 -22.83 -23.80
CA GLY A 9 6.98 -22.08 -22.57
C GLY A 9 5.66 -22.05 -21.83
N TYR A 10 5.58 -22.76 -20.72
CA TYR A 10 4.53 -22.60 -19.74
C TYR A 10 4.80 -21.25 -19.06
N GLU A 11 4.25 -20.16 -19.58
CA GLU A 11 4.15 -18.92 -18.83
C GLU A 11 3.30 -19.21 -17.60
N SER A 12 3.91 -19.16 -16.41
CA SER A 12 3.19 -19.34 -15.16
C SER A 12 2.14 -18.25 -15.04
N ALA A 13 0.92 -18.61 -14.68
CA ALA A 13 -0.19 -17.69 -14.43
C ALA A 13 0.04 -16.73 -13.24
N ASP A 14 1.24 -16.72 -12.66
CA ASP A 14 1.65 -15.94 -11.50
C ASP A 14 2.41 -14.64 -11.84
N ASP A 15 2.70 -14.36 -13.12
CA ASP A 15 3.61 -13.27 -13.52
C ASP A 15 2.94 -11.89 -13.71
N TRP A 16 1.73 -11.69 -13.16
CA TRP A 16 0.99 -10.43 -13.30
C TRP A 16 1.28 -9.40 -12.19
N ILE A 17 2.24 -9.68 -11.28
CA ILE A 17 2.44 -8.85 -10.08
C ILE A 17 3.90 -8.50 -9.89
N THR A 18 4.14 -7.19 -9.69
CA THR A 18 5.41 -6.57 -9.31
C THR A 18 6.24 -6.06 -10.49
N ARG A 19 5.80 -4.94 -11.09
CA ARG A 19 6.80 -4.00 -11.64
C ARG A 19 7.39 -3.21 -10.47
N ARG A 20 8.72 -3.23 -10.33
CA ARG A 20 9.41 -2.34 -9.38
C ARG A 20 9.47 -0.95 -9.99
N THR A 21 8.72 0.01 -9.45
CA THR A 21 8.99 1.42 -9.76
C THR A 21 10.08 1.92 -8.84
N GLY A 22 11.25 2.23 -9.41
CA GLY A 22 12.44 2.60 -8.65
C GLY A 22 12.36 3.93 -7.87
N SER A 23 11.23 4.65 -7.86
CA SER A 23 11.10 5.94 -7.18
C SER A 23 9.66 6.38 -6.87
N LEU A 24 9.50 7.21 -5.84
CA LEU A 24 8.23 7.84 -5.46
C LEU A 24 7.81 8.88 -6.50
N GLN A 25 6.55 8.83 -6.92
CA GLN A 25 5.97 9.73 -7.92
C GLN A 25 5.08 10.78 -7.24
N PRO A 26 5.31 12.09 -7.46
CA PRO A 26 4.43 13.12 -6.91
C PRO A 26 3.00 12.93 -7.39
N GLY A 27 2.03 13.06 -6.47
CA GLY A 27 0.62 12.78 -6.74
C GLY A 27 0.24 11.30 -6.62
N ALA A 28 1.19 10.38 -6.47
CA ALA A 28 0.87 8.96 -6.29
C ALA A 28 0.44 8.63 -4.86
N LEU A 29 -0.50 7.71 -4.76
CA LEU A 29 -0.97 7.13 -3.50
C LEU A 29 -0.43 5.71 -3.35
N TYR A 30 0.14 5.44 -2.18
CA TYR A 30 0.74 4.16 -1.83
C TYR A 30 0.04 3.56 -0.62
N VAL A 31 -0.12 2.24 -0.63
CA VAL A 31 -0.35 1.45 0.58
C VAL A 31 1.00 1.19 1.25
N LEU A 32 1.08 1.47 2.54
CA LEU A 32 2.22 1.16 3.40
C LEU A 32 1.90 -0.05 4.25
N LEU A 33 2.83 -0.99 4.29
CA LEU A 33 2.82 -2.09 5.23
C LEU A 33 4.00 -1.93 6.18
N ASP A 34 3.72 -1.82 7.48
CA ASP A 34 4.72 -1.78 8.55
C ASP A 34 4.69 -3.11 9.33
N LEU A 35 5.85 -3.60 9.80
CA LEU A 35 5.97 -4.80 10.63
C LEU A 35 5.18 -4.64 11.94
N ARG A 36 4.45 -5.68 12.33
CA ARG A 36 3.88 -5.83 13.68
C ARG A 36 4.77 -6.63 14.63
N SER A 37 5.63 -7.49 14.08
CA SER A 37 6.56 -8.31 14.84
C SER A 37 7.82 -8.61 14.01
N ALA A 38 8.84 -9.15 14.67
CA ALA A 38 10.05 -9.67 14.01
C ALA A 38 9.95 -11.18 13.67
N ASP A 39 8.79 -11.80 13.88
CA ASP A 39 8.58 -13.21 13.51
C ASP A 39 8.37 -13.30 12.00
N LEU A 40 9.13 -14.18 11.33
CA LEU A 40 8.99 -14.43 9.90
C LEU A 40 7.69 -15.17 9.55
N ASN A 41 7.08 -15.87 10.50
CA ASN A 41 5.82 -16.59 10.31
C ASN A 41 4.57 -15.72 10.52
N ASP A 42 4.73 -14.52 11.08
CA ASP A 42 3.63 -13.57 11.23
C ASP A 42 3.35 -12.88 9.89
N THR A 43 2.14 -13.08 9.38
CA THR A 43 1.68 -12.54 8.10
C THR A 43 0.84 -11.27 8.28
N THR A 44 0.81 -10.70 9.48
CA THR A 44 0.09 -9.48 9.80
C THR A 44 0.98 -8.25 9.68
N PHE A 45 0.35 -7.14 9.29
CA PHE A 45 0.99 -5.85 9.10
C PHE A 45 0.17 -4.75 9.75
N HIS A 46 0.82 -3.63 10.06
CA HIS A 46 0.14 -2.37 10.26
C HIS A 46 -0.01 -1.67 8.91
N TRP A 47 -1.21 -1.17 8.63
CA TRP A 47 -1.60 -0.69 7.30
C TRP A 47 -1.80 0.82 7.35
N ALA A 48 -1.33 1.50 6.33
CA ALA A 48 -1.50 2.93 6.17
C ALA A 48 -1.59 3.30 4.68
N LEU A 49 -2.01 4.53 4.41
CA LEU A 49 -1.90 5.16 3.10
C LEU A 49 -0.86 6.28 3.15
N TYR A 50 -0.16 6.50 2.05
CA TYR A 50 0.78 7.61 1.89
C TYR A 50 0.56 8.28 0.54
N LEU A 51 0.22 9.57 0.57
CA LEU A 51 0.21 10.41 -0.61
C LEU A 51 1.57 11.09 -0.73
N HIS A 52 2.29 10.81 -1.81
CA HIS A 52 3.54 11.51 -2.09
C HIS A 52 3.27 12.87 -2.72
N LYS A 53 3.87 13.95 -2.19
CA LYS A 53 3.56 15.34 -2.59
C LYS A 53 4.69 16.03 -3.33
N SER A 54 5.93 15.87 -2.86
CA SER A 54 7.08 16.57 -3.41
C SER A 54 8.34 15.76 -3.23
N ASN A 55 9.28 15.92 -4.17
CA ASN A 55 10.66 15.46 -4.06
C ASN A 55 11.63 16.59 -3.67
N ASP A 56 11.17 17.85 -3.61
CA ASP A 56 11.98 19.05 -3.42
C ASP A 56 11.60 19.81 -2.12
N PRO A 57 12.56 20.18 -1.24
CA PRO A 57 14.00 19.80 -1.27
C PRO A 57 14.25 18.37 -0.80
N HIS A 58 13.24 17.72 -0.21
CA HIS A 58 13.31 16.36 0.31
C HIS A 58 12.02 15.59 -0.03
N PRO A 59 12.10 14.28 -0.33
CA PRO A 59 10.93 13.43 -0.52
C PRO A 59 9.97 13.52 0.68
N ALA A 60 8.80 14.08 0.44
CA ALA A 60 7.79 14.40 1.44
C ALA A 60 6.39 14.08 0.94
N GLY A 61 5.52 13.75 1.88
CA GLY A 61 4.14 13.42 1.62
C GLY A 61 3.30 13.47 2.88
N TYR A 62 2.15 12.80 2.84
CA TYR A 62 1.20 12.80 3.93
C TYR A 62 0.77 11.36 4.20
N LYS A 63 0.98 10.88 5.43
CA LYS A 63 0.57 9.55 5.89
C LYS A 63 -0.83 9.65 6.49
N TYR A 64 -1.69 8.72 6.10
CA TYR A 64 -2.99 8.50 6.72
C TYR A 64 -3.00 7.10 7.33
N HIS A 65 -3.20 7.00 8.65
CA HIS A 65 -3.45 5.73 9.30
C HIS A 65 -4.41 5.88 10.47
N ILE A 66 -4.85 4.75 10.99
CA ILE A 66 -5.41 4.66 12.34
C ILE A 66 -4.51 3.78 13.17
N LYS A 67 -4.30 4.14 14.44
CA LYS A 67 -3.45 3.39 15.38
C LYS A 67 -4.17 3.15 16.69
N THR A 68 -3.74 2.12 17.42
CA THR A 68 -4.28 1.81 18.74
C THR A 68 -3.89 2.87 19.76
N LEU A 69 -4.83 3.30 20.58
CA LEU A 69 -4.61 4.14 21.76
C LEU A 69 -5.49 3.62 22.89
N GLY A 70 -4.87 3.01 23.91
CA GLY A 70 -5.60 2.25 24.92
C GLY A 70 -6.37 1.09 24.29
N ASP A 71 -7.64 0.95 24.66
CA ASP A 71 -8.52 -0.11 24.15
C ASP A 71 -9.18 0.21 22.81
N GLY A 72 -8.90 1.38 22.23
CA GLY A 72 -9.52 1.87 21.00
C GLY A 72 -8.54 2.26 19.90
N TRP A 73 -9.08 2.89 18.87
CA TRP A 73 -8.37 3.44 17.72
C TRP A 73 -8.46 4.97 17.69
N ILE A 74 -7.41 5.59 17.17
CA ILE A 74 -7.39 7.01 16.80
C ILE A 74 -6.94 7.17 15.35
N ALA A 75 -7.50 8.15 14.65
CA ALA A 75 -6.94 8.65 13.40
C ALA A 75 -5.67 9.45 13.69
N ASP A 76 -4.62 9.16 12.94
CA ASP A 76 -3.35 9.89 13.03
C ASP A 76 -2.86 10.16 11.61
N HIS A 77 -2.99 11.43 11.22
CA HIS A 77 -2.86 11.91 9.86
C HIS A 77 -1.86 13.03 9.87
N ALA A 78 -0.70 12.82 9.25
CA ALA A 78 0.42 13.72 9.42
C ALA A 78 1.34 13.79 8.20
N PRO A 79 2.04 14.92 8.00
CA PRO A 79 3.15 15.00 7.08
C PRO A 79 4.23 13.96 7.41
N LEU A 80 4.83 13.36 6.38
CA LEU A 80 5.91 12.38 6.52
C LEU A 80 6.98 12.60 5.45
N THR A 81 8.23 12.73 5.92
CA THR A 81 9.43 12.85 5.09
C THR A 81 10.24 11.56 5.11
N GLY A 82 10.91 11.22 4.00
CA GLY A 82 11.84 10.09 3.97
C GLY A 82 11.17 8.72 4.20
N VAL A 83 9.93 8.55 3.70
CA VAL A 83 9.09 7.37 3.96
C VAL A 83 9.82 6.04 3.70
N THR A 84 10.64 5.94 2.66
CA THR A 84 11.39 4.71 2.32
C THR A 84 12.44 4.30 3.37
N LYS A 85 12.71 5.16 4.35
CA LYS A 85 13.63 4.91 5.47
C LYS A 85 12.90 4.81 6.83
N SER A 86 11.57 4.92 6.84
CA SER A 86 10.75 4.80 8.05
C SER A 86 11.04 3.52 8.83
N PHE A 87 10.97 3.63 10.16
CA PHE A 87 11.13 2.48 11.05
C PHE A 87 9.98 1.49 10.84
N LEU A 88 10.28 0.19 10.86
CA LEU A 88 9.36 -0.94 10.63
C LEU A 88 8.67 -1.04 9.26
N LEU A 89 8.82 -0.05 8.38
CA LEU A 89 8.27 -0.13 7.02
C LEU A 89 8.76 -1.40 6.32
N VAL A 90 7.87 -2.08 5.62
CA VAL A 90 8.17 -3.28 4.82
C VAL A 90 8.29 -2.90 3.36
N CYS A 91 7.25 -2.30 2.80
CA CYS A 91 7.18 -1.89 1.41
C CYS A 91 6.18 -0.74 1.23
N LEU A 92 6.29 -0.06 0.09
CA LEU A 92 5.24 0.80 -0.46
C LEU A 92 4.68 0.15 -1.72
N THR A 93 3.37 0.00 -1.78
CA THR A 93 2.70 -0.47 -2.99
C THR A 93 1.90 0.67 -3.60
N CYS A 94 2.31 1.12 -4.79
CA CYS A 94 1.58 2.12 -5.57
C CYS A 94 0.23 1.54 -5.97
N VAL A 95 -0.83 2.27 -5.63
CA VAL A 95 -2.21 1.92 -5.99
C VAL A 95 -2.85 2.99 -6.87
N VAL A 96 -2.39 4.25 -6.78
CA VAL A 96 -2.83 5.29 -7.71
C VAL A 96 -1.58 6.02 -8.20
N ALA A 97 -1.32 5.97 -9.50
CA ALA A 97 -0.12 6.56 -10.09
C ALA A 97 -0.09 8.10 -10.05
N ASN A 98 -1.26 8.74 -10.16
CA ASN A 98 -1.36 10.20 -10.13
C ASN A 98 -2.76 10.66 -9.72
N ILE A 99 -2.83 11.44 -8.64
CA ILE A 99 -4.03 12.12 -8.19
C ILE A 99 -3.93 13.59 -8.62
N PRO A 100 -4.82 14.08 -9.50
CA PRO A 100 -4.77 15.46 -9.94
C PRO A 100 -5.04 16.41 -8.76
N PRO A 101 -4.33 17.56 -8.67
CA PRO A 101 -4.53 18.52 -7.58
C PRO A 101 -5.98 19.01 -7.42
N SER A 102 -6.74 19.08 -8.52
CA SER A 102 -8.15 19.47 -8.51
C SER A 102 -9.07 18.51 -7.77
N ARG A 103 -8.61 17.29 -7.48
CA ARG A 103 -9.37 16.25 -6.76
C ARG A 103 -8.75 15.91 -5.40
N ASP A 104 -7.81 16.73 -4.91
CA ASP A 104 -7.11 16.50 -3.64
C ASP A 104 -8.08 16.46 -2.45
N GLU A 105 -9.00 17.42 -2.37
CA GLU A 105 -10.00 17.50 -1.30
C GLU A 105 -10.96 16.30 -1.32
N GLU A 106 -11.45 15.93 -2.51
CA GLU A 106 -12.31 14.76 -2.69
C GLU A 106 -11.61 13.50 -2.20
N ARG A 107 -10.36 13.27 -2.63
CA ARG A 107 -9.56 12.12 -2.18
C ARG A 107 -9.36 12.13 -0.66
N ALA A 108 -8.99 13.26 -0.07
CA ALA A 108 -8.79 13.36 1.38
C ALA A 108 -10.07 12.96 2.12
N ARG A 109 -11.23 13.51 1.71
CA ARG A 109 -12.54 13.18 2.29
C ARG A 109 -12.88 11.70 2.17
N LEU A 110 -12.60 11.07 1.03
CA LEU A 110 -12.87 9.65 0.81
C LEU A 110 -11.98 8.75 1.69
N ILE A 111 -10.72 9.14 1.92
CA ILE A 111 -9.81 8.40 2.81
C ILE A 111 -10.33 8.48 4.26
N THR A 112 -10.61 9.68 4.74
CA THR A 112 -10.94 9.97 6.16
C THR A 112 -12.41 9.78 6.52
N LEU A 113 -13.25 9.31 5.58
CA LEU A 113 -14.71 9.25 5.77
C LEU A 113 -15.13 8.42 6.98
N ALA A 114 -14.37 7.36 7.29
CA ALA A 114 -14.70 6.42 8.36
C ALA A 114 -14.12 6.84 9.73
N ASP A 115 -13.37 7.94 9.82
CA ASP A 115 -12.60 8.30 11.02
C ASP A 115 -13.48 8.52 12.26
N ALA A 116 -14.68 9.07 12.07
CA ALA A 116 -15.62 9.29 13.16
C ALA A 116 -16.22 7.99 13.74
N GLN A 117 -16.09 6.86 13.03
CA GLN A 117 -16.71 5.58 13.37
C GLN A 117 -15.68 4.46 13.61
N ILE A 118 -14.40 4.81 13.77
CA ILE A 118 -13.30 3.84 13.92
C ILE A 118 -13.39 2.97 15.17
N ASN A 119 -14.20 3.34 16.16
CA ASN A 119 -14.40 2.55 17.38
C ASN A 119 -15.74 1.81 17.41
N ASP A 120 -16.61 1.98 16.41
CA ASP A 120 -17.99 1.49 16.46
C ASP A 120 -18.18 0.10 15.82
N SER A 121 -17.18 -0.40 15.08
CA SER A 121 -17.41 -1.44 14.06
C SER A 121 -16.34 -2.53 13.94
N GLY A 122 -15.59 -2.84 15.01
CA GLY A 122 -14.49 -3.83 14.91
C GLY A 122 -13.41 -3.43 13.91
N MET A 123 -13.32 -2.13 13.62
CA MET A 123 -12.38 -1.55 12.67
C MET A 123 -10.95 -1.93 13.05
N THR A 124 -10.13 -2.16 12.04
CA THR A 124 -8.68 -2.30 12.20
C THR A 124 -8.00 -1.43 11.15
N CYS A 125 -6.70 -1.13 11.31
CA CYS A 125 -5.97 -0.38 10.28
C CYS A 125 -6.09 -1.02 8.88
N ARG A 126 -6.14 -2.36 8.81
CA ARG A 126 -6.35 -3.10 7.54
C ARG A 126 -7.72 -2.79 6.95
N ILE A 127 -8.78 -3.00 7.72
CA ILE A 127 -10.16 -2.76 7.27
C ILE A 127 -10.35 -1.27 6.90
N TRP A 128 -9.78 -0.36 7.68
CA TRP A 128 -9.83 1.08 7.40
C TRP A 128 -9.19 1.43 6.05
N VAL A 129 -7.99 0.88 5.75
CA VAL A 129 -7.33 1.06 4.45
C VAL A 129 -8.14 0.43 3.32
N MET A 130 -8.60 -0.81 3.47
CA MET A 130 -9.38 -1.49 2.41
C MET A 130 -10.67 -0.76 2.09
N ASN A 131 -11.40 -0.27 3.11
CA ASN A 131 -12.59 0.55 2.91
C ASN A 131 -12.26 1.87 2.20
N ALA A 132 -11.10 2.49 2.47
CA ALA A 132 -10.66 3.69 1.76
C ALA A 132 -10.34 3.40 0.28
N LEU A 133 -9.65 2.28 0.00
CA LEU A 133 -9.36 1.86 -1.37
C LEU A 133 -10.62 1.54 -2.17
N GLU A 134 -11.62 0.90 -1.55
CA GLU A 134 -12.92 0.66 -2.17
C GLU A 134 -13.63 1.97 -2.54
N ARG A 135 -13.67 2.94 -1.62
CA ARG A 135 -14.23 4.28 -1.89
C ARG A 135 -13.49 4.99 -3.02
N LEU A 136 -12.17 4.90 -3.06
CA LEU A 136 -11.34 5.48 -4.13
C LEU A 136 -11.58 4.79 -5.48
N LYS A 137 -11.79 3.47 -5.50
CA LYS A 137 -12.16 2.71 -6.71
C LYS A 137 -13.51 3.15 -7.25
N LEU A 138 -14.53 3.24 -6.38
CA LEU A 138 -15.86 3.72 -6.75
C LEU A 138 -15.83 5.15 -7.30
N ALA A 139 -14.98 6.01 -6.73
CA ALA A 139 -14.77 7.39 -7.18
C ALA A 139 -13.79 7.53 -8.36
N ARG A 140 -13.36 6.41 -8.99
CA ARG A 140 -12.49 6.41 -10.17
C ARG A 140 -11.12 7.07 -9.95
N PHE A 141 -10.54 6.91 -8.76
CA PHE A 141 -9.12 7.21 -8.51
C PHE A 141 -8.24 5.98 -8.75
N LEU A 142 -8.72 4.81 -8.36
CA LEU A 142 -8.03 3.53 -8.48
C LEU A 142 -8.55 2.78 -9.71
N ASP A 143 -7.75 2.71 -10.76
CA ASP A 143 -8.03 1.90 -11.95
C ASP A 143 -7.38 0.51 -11.81
N CYS A 144 -7.93 -0.29 -10.89
CA CYS A 144 -7.45 -1.64 -10.63
C CYS A 144 -8.56 -2.66 -10.90
N HIS A 145 -8.26 -3.64 -11.73
CA HIS A 145 -9.21 -4.69 -12.11
C HIS A 145 -9.50 -5.66 -10.96
N LEU A 146 -8.54 -5.84 -10.04
CA LEU A 146 -8.65 -6.71 -8.87
C LEU A 146 -9.84 -6.35 -7.98
N ASP A 147 -10.58 -7.34 -7.52
CA ASP A 147 -11.58 -7.16 -6.47
C ASP A 147 -10.93 -6.84 -5.11
N ALA A 148 -11.75 -6.54 -4.10
CA ALA A 148 -11.25 -6.15 -2.79
C ALA A 148 -10.42 -7.26 -2.10
N GLY A 149 -10.81 -8.53 -2.28
CA GLY A 149 -10.11 -9.67 -1.71
C GLY A 149 -8.79 -9.95 -2.44
N GLU A 150 -8.80 -9.93 -3.77
CA GLU A 150 -7.60 -10.07 -4.60
C GLU A 150 -6.59 -8.95 -4.32
N LEU A 151 -7.06 -7.71 -4.16
CA LEU A 151 -6.23 -6.57 -3.79
C LEU A 151 -5.61 -6.75 -2.41
N GLU A 152 -6.39 -7.16 -1.40
CA GLU A 152 -5.88 -7.41 -0.05
C GLU A 152 -4.82 -8.52 -0.04
N GLU A 153 -5.08 -9.64 -0.71
CA GLU A 153 -4.14 -10.77 -0.80
C GLU A 153 -2.88 -10.41 -1.59
N GLY A 154 -3.02 -9.61 -2.66
CA GLY A 154 -1.88 -9.07 -3.41
C GLY A 154 -0.98 -8.19 -2.54
N LEU A 155 -1.57 -7.29 -1.76
CA LEU A 155 -0.83 -6.44 -0.82
C LEU A 155 -0.11 -7.26 0.26
N LYS A 156 -0.79 -8.26 0.85
CA LYS A 156 -0.18 -9.16 1.85
C LYS A 156 0.97 -9.97 1.27
N ARG A 157 0.81 -10.53 0.07
CA ARG A 157 1.86 -11.29 -0.61
C ARG A 157 3.10 -10.43 -0.81
N ILE A 158 2.95 -9.24 -1.39
CA ILE A 158 4.05 -8.28 -1.53
C ILE A 158 4.69 -7.97 -0.18
N GLY A 159 3.90 -7.71 0.86
CA GLY A 159 4.40 -7.48 2.21
C GLY A 159 5.24 -8.65 2.74
N ASN A 160 4.78 -9.87 2.56
CA ASN A 160 5.49 -11.08 3.00
C ASN A 160 6.81 -11.27 2.22
N ASP A 161 6.82 -11.02 0.91
CA ASP A 161 8.01 -11.14 0.05
C ASP A 161 9.16 -10.21 0.53
N TYR A 162 8.82 -9.03 1.04
CA TYR A 162 9.79 -8.05 1.53
C TYR A 162 9.98 -8.03 3.06
N ARG A 163 9.26 -8.88 3.81
CA ARG A 163 9.27 -8.92 5.28
C ARG A 163 10.67 -9.17 5.84
N ALA A 164 11.36 -10.16 5.28
CA ALA A 164 12.67 -10.56 5.78
C ALA A 164 13.70 -9.41 5.69
N GLY A 165 13.65 -8.62 4.61
CA GLY A 165 14.48 -7.42 4.47
C GLY A 165 14.12 -6.33 5.47
N ALA A 166 12.82 -6.15 5.76
CA ALA A 166 12.36 -5.22 6.78
C ALA A 166 12.84 -5.59 8.19
N ILE A 167 12.82 -6.88 8.55
CA ILE A 167 13.33 -7.41 9.84
C ILE A 167 14.84 -7.15 9.96
N ARG A 168 15.60 -7.37 8.89
CA ARG A 168 17.04 -7.03 8.81
C ARG A 168 17.30 -5.54 8.66
N ASN A 169 16.25 -4.73 8.60
CA ASN A 169 16.30 -3.28 8.45
C ASN A 169 17.00 -2.79 7.17
N GLU A 170 16.93 -3.54 6.07
CA GLU A 170 17.52 -3.22 4.75
C GLU A 170 16.85 -2.00 4.08
N LYS A 171 17.58 -0.90 3.90
CA LYS A 171 17.07 0.38 3.34
C LYS A 171 17.76 0.72 2.00
N PRO A 172 17.10 1.43 1.08
CA PRO A 172 15.72 1.92 1.14
C PRO A 172 14.69 0.80 1.00
N ARG A 173 13.49 0.99 1.55
CA ARG A 173 12.39 0.03 1.40
C ARG A 173 11.85 0.03 -0.03
N PRO A 174 11.44 -1.14 -0.54
CA PRO A 174 10.97 -1.32 -1.91
C PRO A 174 9.69 -0.53 -2.18
N ILE A 175 9.59 -0.05 -3.42
CA ILE A 175 8.40 0.53 -4.02
C ILE A 175 7.96 -0.41 -5.13
N VAL A 176 6.69 -0.78 -5.13
CA VAL A 176 6.10 -1.83 -5.97
C VAL A 176 4.82 -1.33 -6.61
N GLU A 177 4.50 -1.76 -7.82
CA GLU A 177 3.18 -1.60 -8.42
C GLU A 177 2.37 -2.89 -8.31
N LEU A 178 1.09 -2.74 -7.98
CA LEU A 178 0.11 -3.84 -7.96
C LEU A 178 -0.99 -3.64 -9.00
N CYS A 179 -1.18 -2.38 -9.40
CA CYS A 179 -1.98 -1.89 -10.51
C CYS A 179 -1.17 -0.70 -11.09
#